data_AF-A0A8X6LWK7-F1
#
_entry.id   AF-A0A8X6LWK7-F1
#
_cell.length_a   1.000
_cell.length_b   1.000
_cell.length_c   1.000
_cell.angle_alpha   90.00
_cell.angle_beta   90.00
_cell.angle_gamma   90.00
#
_symmetry.space_group_name_H-M   'P 1'
#
loop_
_entity.id
_entity.type
_entity.pdbx_description
1 polymer ?
#
loop_
_entity_poly.entity_id
_entity_poly.type
_entity_poly.pdbx_seq_one_letter_code
_entity_poly.pdbx_strand_id
1 'polypeptide(L)'
;MKHKKNSEIVSFSKKGNIKKLFENFNKINVTEIKLCVFVACHTAIQSIDHLSEIFNRSGAGTSSSASEILHLHRTECLALIRKVISPELLKEQVAEINKSQFSLILDESTGVACCKHLWLCFRYYNRKENKIVSQFLGLVQVVESTADSLYKHVKDFFNKIGINLGNCFAIGTDGASNLCGKNHSFFTLMKKDIPNLILIKCICHSLHLVSSYAYEHLPSNLDYI
;
A
#
# COMPACT_ATOMS: atom_id res chain seq x y z
N MET A 1 -4.88 7.78 26.48
CA MET A 1 -4.76 6.31 26.64
C MET A 1 -5.93 5.48 26.06
N LYS A 2 -6.86 6.06 25.27
CA LYS A 2 -7.93 5.32 24.55
C LYS A 2 -7.63 5.02 23.06
N HIS A 3 -6.65 5.70 22.46
CA HIS A 3 -6.27 5.50 21.04
C HIS A 3 -5.50 4.19 20.77
N LYS A 4 -4.84 3.60 21.77
CA LYS A 4 -4.07 2.35 21.60
C LYS A 4 -4.94 1.09 21.52
N LYS A 5 -6.17 1.11 22.05
CA LYS A 5 -7.09 -0.04 22.01
C LYS A 5 -7.82 -0.19 20.66
N ASN A 6 -8.03 0.89 19.91
CA ASN A 6 -8.72 0.84 18.62
C ASN A 6 -7.79 0.58 17.42
N SER A 7 -6.45 0.66 17.59
CA SER A 7 -5.50 0.29 16.54
C SER A 7 -5.47 -1.22 16.26
N GLU A 8 -5.95 -2.05 17.19
CA GLU A 8 -6.02 -3.51 17.00
C GLU A 8 -7.09 -3.92 15.97
N ILE A 9 -8.07 -3.05 15.69
CA ILE A 9 -9.17 -3.30 14.73
C ILE A 9 -8.68 -3.15 13.27
N VAL A 10 -7.56 -2.47 13.06
CA VAL A 10 -6.91 -2.31 11.74
C VAL A 10 -5.56 -3.00 11.79
N SER A 11 -5.56 -4.33 11.66
CA SER A 11 -4.31 -5.06 11.49
C SER A 11 -3.81 -4.87 10.06
N PHE A 12 -2.74 -4.08 9.90
CA PHE A 12 -1.90 -4.17 8.72
C PHE A 12 -1.19 -5.53 8.78
N SER A 13 -1.51 -6.45 7.88
CA SER A 13 -0.78 -7.73 7.85
C SER A 13 0.65 -7.46 7.41
N LYS A 14 1.60 -7.72 8.30
CA LYS A 14 3.03 -7.50 8.09
C LYS A 14 3.76 -8.66 7.43
N LYS A 15 3.07 -9.72 6.97
CA LYS A 15 3.76 -10.90 6.43
C LYS A 15 2.97 -11.53 5.27
N GLY A 16 3.38 -11.21 4.04
CA GLY A 16 3.20 -12.15 2.93
C GLY A 16 3.94 -13.46 3.24
N ASN A 17 3.54 -14.57 2.63
CA ASN A 17 4.15 -15.86 2.89
C ASN A 17 5.48 -15.99 2.14
N ILE A 18 6.48 -15.26 2.65
CA ILE A 18 7.84 -15.12 2.11
C ILE A 18 8.50 -16.48 1.84
N LYS A 19 8.12 -17.54 2.57
CA LYS A 19 8.71 -18.88 2.43
C LYS A 19 8.53 -19.47 1.03
N LYS A 20 7.36 -19.29 0.39
CA LYS A 20 7.09 -19.81 -0.96
C LYS A 20 7.96 -19.15 -2.04
N LEU A 21 8.38 -17.90 -1.81
CA LEU A 21 9.19 -17.13 -2.75
C LEU A 21 10.62 -17.72 -2.89
N PHE A 22 11.04 -18.58 -1.97
CA PHE A 22 12.41 -19.12 -1.90
C PHE A 22 12.56 -20.58 -2.32
N GLU A 23 11.48 -21.27 -2.70
CA GLU A 23 11.51 -22.72 -2.98
C GLU A 23 12.25 -23.07 -4.29
N ASN A 24 12.49 -22.09 -5.18
CA ASN A 24 13.00 -22.32 -6.54
C ASN A 24 14.38 -21.71 -6.86
N PHE A 25 15.16 -21.25 -5.87
CA PHE A 25 16.40 -20.51 -6.13
C PHE A 25 17.66 -21.22 -5.61
N ASN A 26 18.78 -21.08 -6.32
CA ASN A 26 20.11 -21.46 -5.84
C ASN A 26 20.43 -20.78 -4.50
N LYS A 27 21.29 -21.39 -3.68
CA LYS A 27 21.55 -20.96 -2.29
C LYS A 27 22.04 -19.50 -2.16
N ILE A 28 22.86 -19.00 -3.10
CA ILE A 28 23.28 -17.58 -3.19
C ILE A 28 22.07 -16.67 -3.43
N ASN A 29 21.29 -16.98 -4.48
CA ASN A 29 20.12 -16.21 -4.87
C ASN A 29 19.08 -16.13 -3.75
N VAL A 30 18.92 -17.20 -2.96
CA VAL A 30 18.04 -17.19 -1.78
C VAL A 30 18.52 -16.20 -0.72
N THR A 31 19.82 -16.10 -0.49
CA THR A 31 20.41 -15.19 0.51
C THR A 31 20.25 -13.73 0.10
N GLU A 32 20.54 -13.42 -1.17
CA GLU A 32 20.35 -12.09 -1.74
C GLU A 32 18.89 -11.64 -1.68
N ILE A 33 17.95 -12.50 -2.09
CA ILE A 33 16.52 -12.17 -2.05
C ILE A 33 16.06 -11.98 -0.60
N LYS A 34 16.53 -12.80 0.36
CA LYS A 34 16.23 -12.60 1.80
C LYS A 34 16.73 -11.24 2.29
N LEU A 35 17.94 -10.85 1.91
CA LEU A 35 18.50 -9.56 2.29
C LEU A 35 17.76 -8.39 1.62
N CYS A 36 17.38 -8.53 0.36
CA CYS A 36 16.53 -7.56 -0.34
C CYS A 36 15.18 -7.37 0.34
N VAL A 37 14.51 -8.46 0.74
CA VAL A 37 13.26 -8.41 1.50
C VAL A 37 13.47 -7.72 2.85
N PHE A 38 14.55 -8.06 3.57
CA PHE A 38 14.88 -7.40 4.83
C PHE A 38 15.06 -5.89 4.64
N VAL A 39 15.85 -5.48 3.63
CA VAL A 39 16.07 -4.08 3.30
C VAL A 39 14.75 -3.39 2.98
N ALA A 40 13.91 -3.97 2.12
CA ALA A 40 12.61 -3.42 1.76
C ALA A 40 11.67 -3.21 2.96
N CYS A 41 11.73 -4.09 3.97
CA CYS A 41 10.85 -4.04 5.13
C CYS A 41 11.37 -3.20 6.30
N HIS A 42 12.68 -3.03 6.43
CA HIS A 42 13.30 -2.59 7.69
C HIS A 42 14.31 -1.45 7.57
N THR A 43 14.80 -1.08 6.39
CA THR A 43 15.81 -0.02 6.26
C THR A 43 15.74 0.68 4.90
N ALA A 44 16.56 1.72 4.73
CA ALA A 44 16.75 2.37 3.44
C ALA A 44 17.52 1.44 2.49
N ILE A 45 17.15 1.47 1.21
CA ILE A 45 17.85 0.69 0.15
C ILE A 45 19.32 1.08 0.04
N GLN A 46 19.67 2.32 0.38
CA GLN A 46 21.05 2.82 0.39
C GLN A 46 21.96 2.07 1.37
N SER A 47 21.40 1.46 2.42
CA SER A 47 22.18 0.73 3.42
C SER A 47 22.77 -0.58 2.89
N ILE A 48 22.30 -1.09 1.73
CA ILE A 48 22.70 -2.41 1.24
C ILE A 48 24.19 -2.49 0.89
N ASP A 49 24.78 -1.42 0.37
CA ASP A 49 26.18 -1.42 -0.06
C ASP A 49 27.10 -1.68 1.14
N HIS A 50 26.87 -0.98 2.26
CA HIS A 50 27.61 -1.19 3.51
C HIS A 50 27.27 -2.53 4.18
N LEU A 51 26.02 -2.98 4.11
CA LEU A 51 25.63 -4.31 4.64
C LEU A 51 26.34 -5.44 3.89
N SER A 52 26.45 -5.34 2.57
CA SER A 52 27.16 -6.32 1.73
C SER A 52 28.65 -6.35 2.09
N GLU A 53 29.26 -5.18 2.28
CA GLU A 53 30.67 -5.06 2.70
C GLU A 53 30.92 -5.66 4.08
N ILE A 54 30.08 -5.33 5.07
CA ILE A 54 30.20 -5.89 6.43
C ILE A 54 30.01 -7.41 6.40
N PHE A 55 29.05 -7.92 5.65
CA PHE A 55 28.80 -9.35 5.52
C PHE A 55 30.03 -10.10 5.00
N ASN A 56 30.68 -9.55 3.96
CA ASN A 56 31.89 -10.11 3.38
C ASN A 56 33.10 -10.01 4.32
N ARG A 57 33.23 -8.93 5.11
CA ARG A 57 34.35 -8.73 6.06
C ARG A 57 34.22 -9.52 7.35
N SER A 58 33.00 -9.76 7.83
CA SER A 58 32.74 -10.34 9.16
C SER A 58 32.94 -11.85 9.23
N GLY A 59 33.35 -12.51 8.15
CA GLY A 59 33.63 -13.94 8.18
C GLY A 59 32.43 -14.82 8.56
N ALA A 60 31.19 -14.35 8.39
CA ALA A 60 29.99 -15.21 8.49
C ALA A 60 29.94 -16.32 7.41
N GLY A 61 31.05 -16.52 6.69
CA GLY A 61 31.42 -17.67 5.85
C GLY A 61 32.57 -18.52 6.42
N THR A 62 32.86 -18.51 7.73
CA THR A 62 33.80 -19.47 8.32
C THR A 62 33.09 -20.76 8.73
N SER A 63 32.90 -21.64 7.75
CA SER A 63 33.30 -23.06 7.86
C SER A 63 33.19 -23.75 6.50
N SER A 64 34.36 -23.98 5.90
CA SER A 64 34.65 -25.15 5.06
C SER A 64 33.66 -25.51 3.94
N SER A 65 33.34 -24.57 3.05
CA SER A 65 33.04 -24.80 1.62
C SER A 65 32.77 -23.44 0.96
N ALA A 66 33.52 -23.11 -0.11
CA ALA A 66 33.33 -21.96 -1.01
C ALA A 66 32.41 -20.84 -0.49
N SER A 67 32.96 -19.90 0.27
CA SER A 67 32.26 -18.68 0.68
C SER A 67 32.03 -17.81 -0.56
N GLU A 68 30.86 -17.92 -1.16
CA GLU A 68 30.44 -17.08 -2.28
C GLU A 68 30.31 -15.63 -1.79
N ILE A 69 31.15 -14.75 -2.32
CA ILE A 69 31.17 -13.32 -1.99
C ILE A 69 29.79 -12.74 -2.32
N LEU A 70 29.18 -12.04 -1.37
CA LEU A 70 27.91 -11.34 -1.60
C LEU A 70 28.21 -10.05 -2.37
N HIS A 71 27.85 -10.04 -3.66
CA HIS A 71 27.92 -8.87 -4.52
C HIS A 71 26.50 -8.32 -4.69
N LEU A 72 25.96 -7.67 -3.65
CA LEU A 72 24.64 -7.07 -3.71
C LEU A 72 24.72 -5.56 -3.51
N HIS A 73 24.62 -4.83 -4.62
CA HIS A 73 24.62 -3.37 -4.60
C HIS A 73 23.22 -2.76 -4.66
N ARG A 74 23.13 -1.46 -4.36
CA ARG A 74 21.87 -0.69 -4.41
C ARG A 74 21.04 -0.93 -5.68
N THR A 75 21.67 -0.91 -6.85
CA THR A 75 21.00 -1.08 -8.14
C THR A 75 20.47 -2.49 -8.35
N GLU A 76 21.23 -3.49 -7.92
CA GLU A 76 20.85 -4.91 -8.01
C GLU A 76 19.73 -5.23 -7.02
N CYS A 77 19.86 -4.79 -5.77
CA CYS A 77 18.83 -4.90 -4.75
C CYS A 77 17.52 -4.26 -5.22
N LEU A 78 17.59 -3.05 -5.79
CA LEU A 78 16.41 -2.39 -6.36
C LEU A 78 15.83 -3.18 -7.54
N ALA A 79 16.66 -3.74 -8.42
CA ALA A 79 16.20 -4.55 -9.54
C ALA A 79 15.50 -5.83 -9.06
N LEU A 80 16.06 -6.51 -8.06
CA LEU A 80 15.46 -7.70 -7.45
C LEU A 80 14.13 -7.37 -6.77
N ILE A 81 14.06 -6.29 -6.00
CA ILE A 81 12.82 -5.84 -5.37
C ILE A 81 11.75 -5.57 -6.43
N ARG A 82 12.08 -4.81 -7.48
CA ARG A 82 11.11 -4.34 -8.48
C ARG A 82 10.70 -5.41 -9.50
N LYS A 83 11.64 -6.27 -9.93
CA LYS A 83 11.41 -7.21 -11.03
C LYS A 83 11.10 -8.62 -10.56
N VAL A 84 11.45 -8.99 -9.33
CA VAL A 84 11.27 -10.35 -8.81
C VAL A 84 10.34 -10.36 -7.61
N ILE A 85 10.69 -9.66 -6.53
CA ILE A 85 9.96 -9.75 -5.26
C ILE A 85 8.57 -9.11 -5.38
N SER A 86 8.50 -7.86 -5.85
CA SER A 86 7.25 -7.11 -5.91
C SER A 86 6.20 -7.75 -6.83
N PRO A 87 6.53 -8.19 -8.07
CA PRO A 87 5.54 -8.84 -8.93
C PRO A 87 4.98 -10.14 -8.34
N GLU A 88 5.84 -10.97 -7.73
CA GLU A 88 5.40 -12.25 -7.15
C GLU A 88 4.52 -12.04 -5.91
N LEU A 89 4.89 -11.10 -5.04
CA LEU A 89 4.05 -10.74 -3.88
C LEU A 89 2.71 -10.15 -4.32
N LEU A 90 2.71 -9.26 -5.32
CA LEU A 90 1.49 -8.67 -5.84
C LEU A 90 0.57 -9.73 -6.44
N LYS A 91 1.13 -10.70 -7.18
CA LYS A 91 0.36 -11.83 -7.74
C LYS A 91 -0.29 -12.67 -6.64
N GLU A 92 0.44 -13.01 -5.58
CA GLU A 92 -0.13 -13.73 -4.43
C GLU A 92 -1.24 -12.91 -3.76
N GLN A 93 -1.01 -11.61 -3.53
CA GLN A 93 -1.99 -10.71 -2.93
C GLN A 93 -3.27 -10.64 -3.76
N VAL A 94 -3.17 -10.38 -5.07
CA VAL A 94 -4.33 -10.31 -5.98
C VAL A 94 -5.11 -11.62 -5.97
N ALA A 95 -4.42 -12.76 -6.01
CA ALA A 95 -5.06 -14.07 -5.97
C ALA A 95 -5.86 -14.30 -4.68
N GLU A 96 -5.38 -13.79 -3.54
CA GLU A 96 -6.12 -13.86 -2.27
C GLU A 96 -7.30 -12.89 -2.24
N ILE A 97 -7.11 -11.64 -2.69
CA ILE A 97 -8.17 -10.62 -2.72
C ILE A 97 -9.34 -11.10 -3.58
N ASN A 98 -9.07 -11.68 -4.75
CA ASN A 98 -10.09 -12.15 -5.68
C ASN A 98 -10.95 -13.32 -5.14
N LYS A 99 -10.57 -13.97 -4.03
CA LYS A 99 -11.35 -15.05 -3.38
C LYS A 99 -12.45 -14.52 -2.46
N SER A 100 -12.50 -13.22 -2.21
CA SER A 100 -13.42 -12.59 -1.27
C SER A 100 -13.90 -11.24 -1.77
N GLN A 101 -15.01 -10.77 -1.22
CA GLN A 101 -15.41 -9.37 -1.37
C GLN A 101 -14.45 -8.47 -0.60
N PHE A 102 -14.19 -7.27 -1.13
CA PHE A 102 -13.27 -6.31 -0.53
C PHE A 102 -13.84 -4.89 -0.56
N SER A 103 -13.35 -4.06 0.34
CA SER A 103 -13.49 -2.61 0.23
C SER A 103 -12.17 -1.97 -0.21
N LEU A 104 -12.28 -0.94 -1.03
CA LEU A 104 -11.15 -0.14 -1.50
C LEU A 104 -11.05 1.12 -0.64
N ILE A 105 -9.88 1.37 -0.07
CA ILE A 105 -9.54 2.63 0.59
C ILE A 105 -8.60 3.37 -0.35
N LEU A 106 -8.95 4.63 -0.64
CA LEU A 106 -8.18 5.48 -1.53
C LEU A 106 -7.99 6.87 -0.94
N ASP A 107 -6.78 7.40 -1.13
CA ASP A 107 -6.38 8.70 -0.59
C ASP A 107 -5.51 9.44 -1.62
N GLU A 108 -5.79 10.72 -1.84
CA GLU A 108 -5.04 11.57 -2.77
C GLU A 108 -3.95 12.29 -2.00
N SER A 109 -2.69 12.14 -2.42
CA SER A 109 -1.57 12.89 -1.87
C SER A 109 -0.86 13.67 -2.97
N THR A 110 -0.53 14.93 -2.69
CA THR A 110 0.24 15.79 -3.61
C THR A 110 1.71 15.74 -3.22
N GLY A 111 2.55 15.24 -4.13
CA GLY A 111 4.00 15.19 -3.93
C GLY A 111 4.69 16.52 -4.18
N VAL A 112 5.97 16.60 -3.78
CA VAL A 112 6.82 17.81 -3.85
C VAL A 112 6.95 18.38 -5.28
N ALA A 113 6.82 17.54 -6.31
CA ALA A 113 6.91 17.94 -7.72
C ALA A 113 5.54 18.29 -8.37
N CYS A 114 4.52 18.61 -7.57
CA CYS A 114 3.11 18.77 -8.01
C CYS A 114 2.50 17.51 -8.66
N CYS A 115 3.22 16.39 -8.68
CA CYS A 115 2.69 15.09 -9.09
C CYS A 115 1.77 14.55 -8.00
N LYS A 116 0.55 14.22 -8.39
CA LYS A 116 -0.44 13.65 -7.50
C LYS A 116 -0.39 12.13 -7.56
N HIS A 117 -0.54 11.51 -6.40
CA HIS A 117 -0.52 10.07 -6.26
C HIS A 117 -1.78 9.63 -5.54
N LEU A 118 -2.47 8.67 -6.12
CA LEU A 118 -3.58 7.97 -5.50
C LEU A 118 -3.05 6.73 -4.79
N TRP A 119 -3.14 6.74 -3.47
CA TRP A 119 -2.84 5.60 -2.63
C TRP A 119 -3.99 4.61 -2.67
N LEU A 120 -3.71 3.34 -2.93
CA LEU A 120 -4.72 2.28 -2.94
C LEU A 120 -4.41 1.23 -1.87
N CYS A 121 -5.40 0.93 -1.06
CA CYS A 121 -5.35 -0.09 -0.01
C CYS A 121 -6.64 -0.90 -0.03
N PHE A 122 -6.55 -2.22 0.13
CA PHE A 122 -7.73 -3.05 0.28
C PHE A 122 -7.95 -3.44 1.72
N ARG A 123 -9.22 -3.56 2.07
CA ARG A 123 -9.65 -4.20 3.30
C ARG A 123 -10.57 -5.37 2.97
N TYR A 124 -10.13 -6.57 3.34
CA TYR A 124 -10.82 -7.81 3.01
C TYR A 124 -10.63 -8.83 4.14
N TYR A 125 -11.44 -9.88 4.11
CA TYR A 125 -11.34 -10.97 5.08
C TYR A 125 -10.34 -12.03 4.57
N ASN A 126 -9.20 -12.12 5.25
CA ASN A 126 -8.18 -13.12 4.96
C ASN A 126 -8.55 -14.45 5.62
N ARG A 127 -8.94 -15.43 4.79
CA ARG A 127 -9.34 -16.77 5.24
C ARG A 127 -8.21 -17.54 5.91
N LYS A 128 -6.95 -17.33 5.49
CA LYS A 128 -5.78 -18.01 6.07
C LYS A 128 -5.49 -17.52 7.49
N GLU A 129 -5.63 -16.22 7.71
CA GLU A 129 -5.38 -15.59 9.02
C GLU A 129 -6.65 -15.49 9.89
N ASN A 130 -7.82 -15.90 9.35
CA ASN A 130 -9.13 -15.80 9.99
C ASN A 130 -9.44 -14.39 10.55
N LYS A 131 -9.09 -13.34 9.80
CA LYS A 131 -9.31 -11.95 10.23
C LYS A 131 -9.44 -10.98 9.07
N ILE A 132 -10.00 -9.80 9.36
CA ILE A 132 -10.00 -8.68 8.42
C ILE A 132 -8.61 -8.06 8.41
N VAL A 133 -8.04 -7.93 7.22
CA VAL A 133 -6.73 -7.31 7.00
C VAL A 133 -6.87 -6.09 6.13
N SER A 134 -6.03 -5.08 6.38
CA SER A 134 -5.82 -3.97 5.45
C SER A 134 -4.45 -4.10 4.83
N GLN A 135 -4.38 -4.07 3.50
CA GLN A 135 -3.14 -4.27 2.77
C GLN A 135 -2.98 -3.23 1.67
N PHE A 136 -1.83 -2.57 1.68
CA PHE A 136 -1.42 -1.66 0.63
C PHE A 136 -1.30 -2.42 -0.69
N LEU A 137 -1.83 -1.83 -1.74
CA LEU A 137 -1.84 -2.41 -3.08
C LEU A 137 -0.85 -1.72 -4.01
N GLY A 138 -0.82 -0.39 -3.99
CA GLY A 138 -0.01 0.37 -4.91
C GLY A 138 -0.27 1.86 -4.86
N LEU A 139 0.60 2.57 -5.58
CA LEU A 139 0.48 3.98 -5.86
C LEU A 139 0.20 4.15 -7.34
N VAL A 140 -0.86 4.90 -7.64
CA VAL A 140 -1.21 5.26 -9.02
C VAL A 140 -0.90 6.74 -9.17
N GLN A 141 0.10 7.05 -9.99
CA GLN A 141 0.40 8.43 -10.34
C GLN A 141 -0.72 8.97 -11.23
N VAL A 142 -1.22 10.15 -10.90
CA VAL A 142 -2.27 10.84 -11.64
C VAL A 142 -1.81 12.26 -11.94
N VAL A 143 -1.92 12.65 -13.22
CA VAL A 143 -1.58 14.01 -13.67
C VAL A 143 -2.72 14.97 -13.32
N GLU A 144 -3.95 14.52 -13.52
CA GLU A 144 -5.17 15.26 -13.23
C GLU A 144 -6.05 14.49 -12.22
N SER A 145 -6.59 15.20 -11.22
CA SER A 145 -7.49 14.64 -10.21
C SER A 145 -8.96 14.79 -10.57
N THR A 146 -9.31 14.80 -11.86
CA THR A 146 -10.72 14.78 -12.28
C THR A 146 -11.33 13.42 -11.97
N ALA A 147 -12.65 13.38 -11.77
CA ALA A 147 -13.38 12.15 -11.49
C ALA A 147 -13.12 11.06 -12.55
N ASP A 148 -13.16 11.44 -13.84
CA ASP A 148 -12.92 10.52 -14.97
C ASP A 148 -11.48 10.03 -15.02
N SER A 149 -10.50 10.93 -14.80
CA SER A 149 -9.09 10.56 -14.74
C SER A 149 -8.85 9.54 -13.64
N LEU A 150 -9.33 9.80 -12.42
CA LEU A 150 -9.18 8.90 -11.29
C LEU A 150 -9.83 7.54 -11.55
N TYR A 151 -11.05 7.55 -12.10
CA TYR A 151 -11.77 6.34 -12.45
C TYR A 151 -11.01 5.50 -13.48
N LYS A 152 -10.54 6.14 -14.56
CA LYS A 152 -9.77 5.48 -15.62
C LYS A 152 -8.48 4.87 -15.07
N HIS A 153 -7.67 5.66 -14.34
CA HIS A 153 -6.40 5.20 -13.81
C HIS A 153 -6.55 4.02 -12.84
N VAL A 154 -7.57 4.03 -11.97
CA VAL A 154 -7.85 2.89 -11.08
C VAL A 154 -8.32 1.66 -11.86
N LYS A 155 -9.21 1.84 -12.85
CA LYS A 155 -9.71 0.73 -13.68
C LYS A 155 -8.59 0.10 -14.52
N ASP A 156 -7.75 0.92 -15.14
CA ASP A 156 -6.57 0.47 -15.89
C ASP A 156 -5.59 -0.26 -14.98
N PHE A 157 -5.36 0.27 -13.77
CA PHE A 157 -4.52 -0.40 -12.78
C PHE A 157 -5.09 -1.75 -12.36
N PHE A 158 -6.39 -1.85 -12.08
CA PHE A 158 -7.06 -3.10 -11.69
C PHE A 158 -7.01 -4.14 -12.81
N ASN A 159 -7.28 -3.72 -14.04
CA ASN A 159 -7.18 -4.57 -15.23
C ASN A 159 -5.75 -5.11 -15.42
N LYS A 160 -4.74 -4.24 -15.25
CA LYS A 160 -3.33 -4.61 -15.39
C LYS A 160 -2.90 -5.67 -14.40
N ILE A 161 -3.37 -5.59 -13.16
CA ILE A 161 -2.98 -6.54 -12.10
C ILE A 161 -3.94 -7.74 -11.99
N GLY A 162 -5.06 -7.73 -12.72
CA GLY A 162 -6.03 -8.83 -12.75
C GLY A 162 -6.98 -8.87 -11.55
N ILE A 163 -7.34 -7.71 -10.98
CA ILE A 163 -8.35 -7.66 -9.91
C ILE A 163 -9.76 -7.65 -10.49
N ASN A 164 -10.61 -8.51 -9.92
CA ASN A 164 -12.02 -8.54 -10.26
C ASN A 164 -12.74 -7.38 -9.56
N LEU A 165 -13.05 -6.34 -10.33
CA LEU A 165 -13.75 -5.16 -9.83
C LEU A 165 -15.14 -5.49 -9.23
N GLY A 166 -15.81 -6.54 -9.71
CA GLY A 166 -17.13 -6.97 -9.20
C GLY A 166 -17.10 -7.48 -7.75
N ASN A 167 -15.93 -7.78 -7.19
CA ASN A 167 -15.77 -8.14 -5.78
C ASN A 167 -15.70 -6.91 -4.86
N CYS A 168 -15.54 -5.70 -5.41
CA CYS A 168 -15.55 -4.47 -4.62
C CYS A 168 -16.98 -4.14 -4.19
N PHE A 169 -17.21 -3.94 -2.90
CA PHE A 169 -18.54 -3.58 -2.37
C PHE A 169 -18.57 -2.23 -1.64
N ALA A 170 -17.41 -1.68 -1.28
CA ALA A 170 -17.34 -0.37 -0.63
C ALA A 170 -16.07 0.40 -0.99
N ILE A 171 -16.17 1.72 -0.97
CA ILE A 171 -15.05 2.66 -1.12
C ILE A 171 -14.92 3.54 0.13
N GLY A 172 -13.71 3.65 0.67
CA GLY A 172 -13.32 4.56 1.74
C GLY A 172 -12.44 5.69 1.23
N THR A 173 -12.75 6.96 1.51
CA THR A 173 -11.98 8.13 1.02
C THR A 173 -12.20 9.38 1.87
N ASP A 174 -11.35 10.40 1.72
CA ASP A 174 -11.32 11.65 2.51
C ASP A 174 -12.55 12.55 2.34
N GLY A 175 -13.34 12.37 1.29
CA GLY A 175 -14.55 13.16 1.05
C GLY A 175 -14.38 14.26 0.01
N ALA A 176 -13.22 14.36 -0.65
CA ALA A 176 -12.98 15.32 -1.71
C ALA A 176 -14.05 15.26 -2.82
N SER A 177 -14.38 16.41 -3.43
CA SER A 177 -15.51 16.53 -4.36
C SER A 177 -15.35 15.68 -5.63
N ASN A 178 -14.12 15.57 -6.15
CA ASN A 178 -13.75 14.68 -7.25
C ASN A 178 -13.94 13.19 -6.91
N LEU A 179 -13.86 12.80 -5.63
CA LEU A 179 -13.98 11.42 -5.16
C LEU A 179 -15.41 11.07 -4.71
N CYS A 180 -16.08 12.01 -4.04
CA CYS A 180 -17.36 11.81 -3.32
C CYS A 180 -18.51 12.70 -3.79
N GLY A 181 -18.31 13.53 -4.81
CA GLY A 181 -19.33 14.44 -5.34
C GLY A 181 -20.62 13.72 -5.74
N LYS A 182 -21.76 14.38 -5.51
CA LYS A 182 -23.09 13.78 -5.70
C LYS A 182 -23.44 13.53 -7.17
N ASN A 183 -23.04 14.45 -8.06
CA ASN A 183 -23.45 14.44 -9.47
C ASN A 183 -22.40 13.75 -10.36
N HIS A 184 -21.12 14.08 -10.15
CA HIS A 184 -20.01 13.54 -10.93
C HIS A 184 -18.76 13.42 -10.05
N SER A 185 -18.35 12.19 -9.81
CA SER A 185 -17.23 11.83 -8.95
C SER A 185 -16.76 10.40 -9.23
N PHE A 186 -15.54 10.07 -8.79
CA PHE A 186 -15.02 8.71 -8.83
C PHE A 186 -16.04 7.69 -8.30
N PHE A 187 -16.65 7.96 -7.13
CA PHE A 187 -17.67 7.09 -6.55
C PHE A 187 -18.89 6.92 -7.47
N THR A 188 -19.42 8.01 -8.03
CA THR A 188 -20.60 7.91 -8.93
C THR A 188 -20.29 7.12 -10.21
N LEU A 189 -19.07 7.21 -10.73
CA LEU A 189 -18.63 6.44 -11.90
C LEU A 189 -18.47 4.96 -11.55
N MET A 190 -17.80 4.64 -10.43
CA MET A 190 -17.65 3.27 -9.95
C MET A 190 -19.00 2.61 -9.62
N LYS A 191 -19.98 3.40 -9.14
CA LYS A 191 -21.32 2.90 -8.83
C LYS A 191 -22.13 2.51 -10.06
N LYS A 192 -21.81 3.05 -11.25
CA LYS A 192 -22.39 2.58 -12.52
C LYS A 192 -21.94 1.16 -12.86
N ASP A 193 -20.68 0.83 -12.57
CA ASP A 193 -20.13 -0.52 -12.77
C ASP A 193 -20.54 -1.49 -11.65
N ILE A 194 -20.70 -0.97 -10.42
CA ILE A 194 -21.03 -1.75 -9.22
C ILE A 194 -22.26 -1.12 -8.53
N PRO A 195 -23.49 -1.58 -8.85
CA PRO A 195 -24.71 -0.95 -8.34
C PRO A 195 -24.81 -0.92 -6.80
N ASN A 196 -24.30 -1.97 -6.14
CA ASN A 196 -24.37 -2.15 -4.68
C ASN A 196 -23.21 -1.47 -3.92
N LEU A 197 -22.48 -0.56 -4.56
CA LEU A 197 -21.30 0.09 -3.98
C LEU A 197 -21.67 1.09 -2.88
N ILE A 198 -21.02 0.93 -1.72
CA ILE A 198 -21.20 1.77 -0.54
C ILE A 198 -20.05 2.78 -0.43
N LEU A 199 -20.37 4.03 -0.13
CA LEU A 199 -19.37 5.07 0.16
C LEU A 199 -19.19 5.24 1.66
N ILE A 200 -17.94 5.21 2.12
CA ILE A 200 -17.55 5.49 3.49
C ILE A 200 -16.62 6.71 3.47
N LYS A 201 -17.09 7.83 4.02
CA LYS A 201 -16.27 9.04 4.15
C LYS A 201 -15.34 8.96 5.35
N CYS A 202 -14.19 9.62 5.24
CA CYS A 202 -13.22 9.69 6.32
C CYS A 202 -13.80 10.46 7.52
N ILE A 203 -13.95 9.77 8.64
CA ILE A 203 -14.40 10.36 9.90
C ILE A 203 -13.39 11.40 10.38
N CYS A 204 -12.08 11.16 10.23
CA CYS A 204 -11.05 12.11 10.65
C CYS A 204 -11.15 13.42 9.87
N HIS A 205 -11.32 13.36 8.55
CA HIS A 205 -11.52 14.55 7.73
C HIS A 205 -12.82 15.26 8.09
N SER A 206 -13.90 14.50 8.31
CA SER A 206 -15.19 15.06 8.71
C SER A 206 -15.12 15.79 10.05
N LEU A 207 -14.43 15.22 11.04
CA LEU A 207 -14.19 15.85 12.35
C LEU A 207 -13.33 17.11 12.22
N HIS A 208 -12.27 17.06 11.41
CA HIS A 208 -11.42 18.21 11.14
C HIS A 208 -12.22 19.37 10.54
N LEU A 209 -13.07 19.09 9.54
CA LEU A 209 -13.95 20.11 8.95
C LEU A 209 -14.89 20.71 10.00
N VAL A 210 -15.55 19.88 10.81
CA VAL A 210 -16.43 20.36 11.89
C VAL A 210 -15.69 21.28 12.85
N SER A 211 -14.48 20.90 13.28
CA SER A 211 -13.66 21.74 14.17
C SER A 211 -13.23 23.04 13.50
N SER A 212 -12.83 23.00 12.22
CA SER A 212 -12.44 24.19 11.46
C SER A 212 -13.59 25.18 11.34
N TYR A 213 -14.77 24.71 10.91
CA TYR A 213 -15.95 25.56 10.79
C TYR A 213 -16.43 26.08 12.15
N ALA A 214 -16.36 25.28 13.22
CA ALA A 214 -16.69 25.75 14.55
C ALA A 214 -15.76 26.88 15.01
N TYR A 215 -14.47 26.78 14.72
CA TYR A 215 -13.49 27.83 15.04
C TYR A 215 -13.78 29.15 14.31
N GLU A 216 -14.20 29.10 13.04
CA GLU A 216 -14.60 30.30 12.27
C GLU A 216 -15.79 31.06 12.89
N HIS A 217 -16.59 30.39 13.73
CA HIS A 217 -17.73 31.00 14.43
C HIS A 217 -17.40 31.40 15.87
N LEU A 218 -16.20 31.12 16.36
CA LEU A 218 -15.77 31.60 17.68
C LEU A 218 -15.49 33.11 17.60
N PRO A 219 -15.91 33.88 18.62
CA PRO A 219 -15.66 35.31 18.63
C PRO A 219 -14.16 35.60 18.75
N SER A 220 -13.68 36.56 17.94
CA SER A 220 -12.25 36.87 17.75
C SER A 220 -11.54 37.38 19.01
N ASN A 221 -12.30 37.69 20.07
CA ASN A 221 -11.78 38.17 21.35
C ASN A 221 -11.30 37.03 22.28
N LEU A 222 -11.57 35.77 21.96
CA LEU A 222 -11.11 34.61 22.74
C LEU A 222 -9.59 34.41 22.69
N ASP A 223 -8.89 34.91 21.66
CA ASP A 223 -7.43 34.80 21.54
C ASP A 223 -6.67 35.74 22.51
N TYR A 224 -7.38 36.64 23.20
CA TYR A 224 -6.80 37.68 24.08
C TYR A 224 -7.05 37.46 25.59
N ILE A 225 -7.61 36.31 25.98
CA ILE A 225 -7.82 35.91 27.39
C ILE A 225 -6.67 35.01 27.83
#